data_AF-A0A2X1PYX7-F1
#
_entry.id   AF-A0A2X1PYX7-F1
#
_cell.length_a   1.000
_cell.length_b   1.000
_cell.length_c   1.000
_cell.angle_alpha   90.00
_cell.angle_beta   90.00
_cell.angle_gamma   90.00
#
_symmetry.space_group_name_H-M   'P 1'
#
loop_
_entity.id
_entity.type
_entity.pdbx_description
1 polymer ?
#
loop_
_entity_poly.entity_id
_entity_poly.type
_entity_poly.pdbx_seq_one_letter_code
_entity_poly.pdbx_strand_id
1 'polypeptide(L)' 'MQLIRGLHNANRVLQGCALTIGNFDGVHLGHQAVLRHLRQKADELNLPMAVLLFEAQPREYFMGGKCSSPFNAFA' A
#
# COMPACT_ATOMS: atom_id res chain seq x y z
N MET A 1 -2.02 6.68 -11.11
CA MET A 1 -1.61 5.71 -10.07
C MET A 1 -0.85 4.58 -10.76
N GLN A 2 0.25 4.12 -10.16
CA GLN A 2 1.05 2.99 -10.65
C GLN A 2 1.05 1.88 -9.61
N LEU A 3 0.97 0.62 -10.04
CA LEU A 3 1.11 -0.56 -9.19
C LEU A 3 2.52 -1.12 -9.34
N ILE A 4 3.28 -1.18 -8.26
CA ILE A 4 4.64 -1.73 -8.25
C ILE A 4 4.60 -3.04 -7.47
N ARG A 5 4.89 -4.15 -8.15
CA ARG A 5 4.99 -5.48 -7.52
C ARG A 5 6.45 -5.77 -7.15
N GLY A 6 6.71 -6.04 -5.88
CA GLY A 6 8.03 -6.35 -5.35
C GLY A 6 8.92 -5.12 -5.12
N LEU A 7 9.68 -5.15 -4.01
CA LEU A 7 10.55 -4.03 -3.59
C LEU A 7 11.68 -3.72 -4.59
N HIS A 8 12.16 -4.73 -5.34
CA HIS A 8 13.21 -4.55 -6.34
C HIS A 8 12.80 -3.59 -7.47
N ASN A 9 11.50 -3.56 -7.82
CA ASN A 9 10.97 -2.63 -8.83
C ASN A 9 10.73 -1.25 -8.25
N ALA A 10 10.49 -1.12 -6.95
CA ALA A 10 10.23 0.15 -6.29
C ALA A 10 11.42 1.10 -6.38
N ASN A 11 12.64 0.61 -6.15
CA ASN A 11 13.85 1.46 -6.20
C ASN A 11 14.15 1.99 -7.61
N ARG A 12 13.71 1.28 -8.66
CA ARG A 12 13.85 1.76 -10.05
C ARG A 12 12.87 2.89 -10.39
N VAL A 13 11.75 2.98 -9.67
CA VAL A 13 10.65 3.90 -9.96
C VAL A 13 10.60 5.06 -8.97
N LEU A 14 10.98 4.83 -7.71
CA LEU A 14 10.92 5.79 -6.62
C LEU A 14 12.33 6.06 -6.09
N GLN A 15 12.88 7.25 -6.37
CA GLN A 15 14.12 7.73 -5.76
C GLN A 15 13.81 8.55 -4.50
N GLY A 16 13.25 7.87 -3.50
CA GLY A 16 12.68 8.48 -2.29
C GLY A 16 11.17 8.68 -2.42
N CYS A 17 10.44 8.44 -1.32
CA CYS A 17 8.99 8.65 -1.27
C CYS A 17 8.51 8.84 0.17
N ALA A 18 7.37 9.50 0.32
CA ALA A 18 6.58 9.42 1.54
C ALA A 18 5.74 8.13 1.47
N LEU A 19 5.97 7.20 2.40
CA LEU A 19 5.38 5.86 2.38
C LEU A 19 4.44 5.64 3.58
N THR A 20 3.28 5.03 3.33
CA THR A 20 2.49 4.37 4.38
C THR A 20 2.39 2.87 4.09
N ILE A 21 2.28 2.07 5.15
CA ILE A 21 2.17 0.62 5.07
C ILE A 21 0.90 0.17 5.79
N GLY A 22 0.12 -0.73 5.20
CA GLY A 22 -1.10 -1.22 5.84
C GLY A 22 -1.90 -2.16 4.95
N ASN A 23 -2.98 -2.72 5.49
CA ASN A 23 -3.85 -3.62 4.73
C ASN A 23 -4.76 -2.85 3.76
N PHE A 24 -5.14 -1.61 4.10
CA PHE A 24 -6.01 -0.72 3.33
C PHE A 24 -7.30 -1.36 2.75
N ASP A 25 -7.77 -2.44 3.37
CA ASP A 25 -8.97 -3.15 2.96
C ASP A 25 -10.22 -2.27 3.19
N GLY A 26 -10.94 -1.97 2.10
CA GLY A 26 -12.13 -1.11 2.11
C GLY A 26 -11.91 0.39 2.33
N VAL A 27 -10.68 0.88 2.52
CA VAL A 27 -10.31 2.33 2.62
C VAL A 27 -11.33 3.19 3.41
N HIS A 28 -11.68 2.75 4.62
CA HIS A 28 -12.59 3.47 5.50
C HIS A 28 -12.02 4.82 6.01
N LEU A 29 -12.80 5.58 6.78
CA LEU A 29 -12.45 6.94 7.24
C LEU A 29 -11.06 7.04 7.90
N GLY A 30 -10.69 6.06 8.73
CA GLY A 30 -9.34 5.96 9.30
C GLY A 30 -8.22 5.88 8.25
N HIS A 31 -8.34 4.99 7.27
CA HIS A 31 -7.38 4.91 6.15
C HIS A 31 -7.34 6.20 5.34
N GLN A 32 -8.49 6.83 5.10
CA GLN A 32 -8.53 8.12 4.39
C GLN A 32 -7.79 9.23 5.17
N ALA A 33 -7.87 9.23 6.49
CA ALA A 33 -7.11 10.18 7.32
C ALA A 33 -5.60 9.97 7.19
N VAL A 34 -5.15 8.71 7.20
CA VAL A 34 -3.74 8.35 6.98
C VAL A 34 -3.28 8.80 5.59
N LEU A 35 -4.07 8.53 4.55
CA LEU A 35 -3.74 8.93 3.17
C LEU A 35 -3.68 10.45 3.01
N ARG A 36 -4.61 11.19 3.62
CA ARG A 36 -4.57 12.67 3.61
C ARG A 36 -3.32 13.20 4.30
N HIS A 37 -2.97 12.67 5.46
CA HIS A 37 -1.77 13.07 6.19
C HIS A 37 -0.51 12.77 5.38
N LEU A 38 -0.44 11.57 4.78
CA LEU A 38 0.67 11.20 3.92
C LEU A 38 0.78 12.13 2.71
N ARG A 39 -0.35 12.55 2.12
CA ARG A 39 -0.34 13.46 0.96
C ARG A 39 0.27 14.80 1.34
N GLN A 40 -0.17 15.35 2.48
CA GLN A 40 0.36 16.60 2.99
C GLN A 40 1.88 16.52 3.22
N LYS A 41 2.37 15.43 3.84
CA LYS A 41 3.82 15.24 4.06
C LYS A 41 4.61 15.04 2.78
N ALA A 42 4.05 14.32 1.80
CA ALA A 42 4.65 14.16 0.50
C ALA A 42 4.83 15.52 -0.20
N ASP A 43 3.81 16.37 -0.15
CA ASP A 43 3.84 17.71 -0.74
C ASP A 43 4.81 18.65 -0.01
N GLU A 44 4.85 18.62 1.33
CA GLU A 44 5.82 19.39 2.14
C GLU A 44 7.28 19.01 1.82
N LEU A 45 7.54 17.72 1.56
CA LEU A 45 8.88 17.19 1.29
C LEU A 45 9.23 17.17 -0.21
N ASN A 46 8.30 17.57 -1.08
CA ASN A 46 8.42 17.44 -2.53
C ASN A 46 8.81 16.01 -2.98
N LEU A 47 8.19 15.01 -2.36
CA LEU A 47 8.42 13.59 -2.63
C LEU A 47 7.16 12.93 -3.21
N PRO A 48 7.30 11.88 -4.03
CA PRO A 48 6.16 11.08 -4.42
C PRO A 48 5.55 10.36 -3.21
N MET A 49 4.24 10.15 -3.24
CA MET A 49 3.52 9.34 -2.27
C MET A 49 3.46 7.88 -2.74
N ALA A 50 3.65 6.94 -1.82
CA ALA A 50 3.44 5.52 -2.07
C ALA A 50 2.67 4.84 -0.92
N VAL A 51 1.93 3.78 -1.26
CA VAL A 51 1.26 2.90 -0.31
C VAL A 51 1.80 1.50 -0.50
N LEU A 52 2.31 0.88 0.56
CA LEU A 52 2.75 -0.51 0.55
C LEU A 52 1.66 -1.40 1.14
N LEU A 53 1.26 -2.37 0.32
CA LEU A 53 0.28 -3.41 0.64
C LEU A 53 1.00 -4.76 0.70
N PHE A 54 0.33 -5.75 1.30
CA PHE A 54 0.82 -7.13 1.38
C PHE A 54 -0.03 -8.04 0.46
N GLU A 55 0.64 -8.89 -0.32
CA GLU A 55 0.01 -10.04 -0.99
C GLU A 55 0.82 -11.31 -0.68
N ALA A 56 0.23 -12.38 -0.11
CA ALA A 56 -1.11 -12.44 0.49
C ALA A 56 -1.24 -11.53 1.72
N GLN A 57 -2.45 -11.12 2.10
CA GLN A 57 -2.62 -10.32 3.31
C GLN A 57 -2.15 -11.12 4.54
N PRO A 58 -1.64 -10.48 5.61
CA PRO A 58 -1.08 -11.19 6.76
C PRO A 58 -2.06 -12.22 7.33
N ARG A 59 -3.34 -11.86 7.41
CA ARG A 59 -4.40 -12.77 7.86
C ARG A 59 -4.51 -14.02 6.99
N GLU A 60 -4.46 -13.88 5.68
CA GLU A 60 -4.53 -15.01 4.74
C GLU A 60 -3.31 -15.91 4.84
N TYR A 61 -2.13 -15.29 4.95
CA TYR A 61 -0.86 -16.00 5.12
C TYR A 61 -0.90 -16.89 6.37
N PHE A 62 -1.34 -16.36 7.51
CA PHE A 62 -1.43 -17.11 8.76
C PHE A 62 -2.63 -18.08 8.82
N MET A 63 -3.69 -17.87 8.05
CA MET A 63 -4.88 -18.75 8.01
C MET A 63 -4.82 -19.85 6.93
N GLY A 64 -3.72 -19.96 6.18
CA GLY A 64 -3.51 -21.05 5.22
C GLY A 64 -4.51 -21.07 4.07
N GLY A 65 -4.90 -19.90 3.54
CA GLY A 65 -5.77 -19.79 2.36
C GLY A 65 -7.27 -20.07 2.59
N LYS A 66 -7.70 -20.26 3.85
CA LYS A 66 -9.14 -20.38 4.18
C LYS A 66 -9.88 -19.04 4.20
N CYS A 67 -9.17 -17.93 4.04
CA CYS A 67 -9.73 -16.58 4.03
C CYS A 67 -9.71 -16.08 2.59
N SER A 68 -10.87 -15.78 2.03
CA SER A 68 -11.00 -15.17 0.70
C SER A 68 -10.76 -13.67 0.80
N SER A 69 -9.60 -13.16 0.35
CA SER A 69 -9.45 -11.74 0.06
C SER A 69 -10.09 -11.39 -1.28
N PRO A 70 -10.80 -10.25 -1.38
CA PRO A 70 -11.27 -9.73 -2.68
C PRO A 70 -10.10 -9.30 -3.60
N PHE A 71 -8.87 -9.18 -3.10
CA PHE A 71 -7.70 -8.80 -3.92
C PHE A 71 -7.16 -9.91 -4.83
N ASN A 72 -7.57 -11.17 -4.64
CA ASN A 72 -7.19 -12.28 -5.52
C ASN A 72 -7.75 -12.15 -6.97
N ALA A 73 -8.48 -11.07 -7.29
CA ALA A 73 -9.02 -10.79 -8.62
C ALA A 73 -8.06 -9.98 -9.53
N PHE A 74 -6.89 -9.56 -9.05
CA PHE A 74 -5.91 -8.78 -9.83
C PHE A 74 -4.57 -9.50 -10.05
N ALA A 75 -4.53 -10.81 -9.75
CA ALA A 75 -3.43 -11.71 -10.09
C ALA A 75 -3.65 -12.35 -11.47
#